data_AF-F9WKY8-F1
#
_entry.id   AF-F9WKY8-F1
#
_cell.length_a   1.000
_cell.length_b   1.000
_cell.length_c   1.000
_cell.angle_alpha   90.00
_cell.angle_beta   90.00
_cell.angle_gamma   90.00
#
_symmetry.space_group_name_H-M   'P 1'
#
loop_
_entity.id
_entity.type
_entity.pdbx_description
1 polymer ?
#
loop_
_entity_poly.entity_id
_entity_poly.type
_entity_poly.pdbx_seq_one_letter_code
_entity_poly.pdbx_strand_id
1 'polypeptide(L)'
;MTEERQIQSMIDFIERETQEKADELNSAAQEEYDLEKMGLVEAEKVKARATGEKKIKQVDVDRRVARANFPKIQRLRIMEEQSKIVDQLKENVKKKLLTSVRDTRRYSELLVKLIHEALLAVRAKAVIHVCKDDESLVKNMVSDLNKWYEDKLGTPTSITLSKDYLSGEEAWGGVLVKSEDGHIVCNWTLSSRMRNCLNDQLPTIRYYLFDPDASF
;
A
#
# COMPACT_ATOMS: atom_id res chain seq x y z
N MET A 1 100.34 -48.99 8.05
CA MET A 1 99.54 -50.07 8.66
C MET A 1 98.86 -49.69 9.98
N THR A 2 99.56 -49.20 11.01
CA THR A 2 98.91 -48.80 12.30
C THR A 2 98.31 -47.39 12.26
N GLU A 3 98.98 -46.43 11.61
CA GLU A 3 98.51 -45.03 11.52
C GLU A 3 97.31 -44.85 10.57
N GLU A 4 97.31 -45.50 9.40
CA GLU A 4 96.18 -45.45 8.45
C GLU A 4 94.88 -46.00 9.06
N ARG A 5 94.96 -47.04 9.90
CA ARG A 5 93.79 -47.58 10.63
C ARG A 5 93.26 -46.63 11.69
N GLN A 6 94.13 -45.88 12.37
CA GLN A 6 93.70 -44.86 13.33
C GLN A 6 93.05 -43.67 12.64
N ILE A 7 93.60 -43.23 11.49
CA ILE A 7 93.00 -42.17 10.67
C ILE A 7 91.63 -42.60 10.15
N GLN A 8 91.49 -43.83 9.64
CA GLN A 8 90.19 -44.34 9.19
C GLN A 8 89.17 -44.40 10.33
N SER A 9 89.58 -44.87 11.52
CA SER A 9 88.71 -44.89 12.69
C SER A 9 88.28 -43.48 13.14
N MET A 10 89.14 -42.47 12.97
CA MET A 10 88.77 -41.08 13.24
C MET A 10 87.80 -40.53 12.18
N ILE A 11 87.98 -40.89 10.89
CA ILE A 11 87.06 -40.50 9.82
C ILE A 11 85.67 -41.11 10.07
N ASP A 12 85.60 -42.41 10.38
CA ASP A 12 84.33 -43.10 10.66
C ASP A 12 83.61 -42.53 11.90
N PHE A 13 84.38 -42.07 12.91
CA PHE A 13 83.82 -41.38 14.07
C PHE A 13 83.22 -40.02 13.70
N ILE A 14 83.95 -39.23 12.89
CA ILE A 14 83.46 -37.94 12.41
C ILE A 14 82.20 -38.13 11.56
N GLU A 15 82.19 -39.12 10.66
CA GLU A 15 81.01 -39.43 9.84
C GLU A 15 79.80 -39.81 10.70
N ARG A 16 79.97 -40.68 11.70
CA ARG A 16 78.89 -41.02 12.63
C ARG A 16 78.40 -39.82 13.44
N GLU A 17 79.30 -39.02 13.99
CA GLU A 17 78.93 -37.84 14.76
C GLU A 17 78.18 -36.83 13.89
N THR A 18 78.61 -36.64 12.63
CA THR A 18 77.89 -35.76 11.69
C THR A 18 76.53 -36.31 11.30
N GLN A 19 76.41 -37.64 11.16
CA GLN A 19 75.13 -38.29 10.85
C GLN A 19 74.15 -38.17 12.02
N GLU A 20 74.59 -38.40 13.26
CA GLU A 20 73.77 -38.22 14.45
C GLU A 20 73.30 -36.76 14.58
N LYS A 21 74.18 -35.79 14.34
CA LYS A 21 73.82 -34.36 14.34
C LYS A 21 72.83 -34.00 13.25
N ALA A 22 72.95 -34.61 12.07
CA ALA A 22 72.01 -34.40 10.98
C ALA A 22 70.63 -34.99 11.31
N ASP A 23 70.60 -36.18 11.92
CA ASP A 23 69.37 -36.84 12.34
C ASP A 23 68.67 -36.07 13.48
N GLU A 24 69.44 -35.54 14.45
CA GLU A 24 68.91 -34.65 15.49
C GLU A 24 68.30 -33.38 14.90
N LEU A 25 68.99 -32.72 13.96
CA LEU A 25 68.48 -31.53 13.25
C LEU A 25 67.20 -31.84 12.47
N ASN A 26 67.16 -32.99 11.78
CA ASN A 26 65.97 -33.40 11.04
C ASN A 26 64.79 -33.70 11.96
N SER A 27 65.04 -34.36 13.10
CA SER A 27 63.99 -34.61 14.11
C SER A 27 63.45 -33.30 14.68
N ALA A 28 64.32 -32.37 15.04
CA ALA A 28 63.92 -31.05 15.55
C ALA A 28 63.14 -30.23 14.50
N ALA A 29 63.59 -30.24 13.24
CA ALA A 29 62.90 -29.56 12.14
C ALA A 29 61.51 -30.16 11.87
N GLN A 30 61.36 -31.48 11.98
CA GLN A 30 60.07 -32.15 11.81
C GLN A 30 59.11 -31.80 12.95
N GLU A 31 59.59 -31.75 14.19
CA GLU A 31 58.80 -31.34 15.35
C GLU A 31 58.32 -29.89 15.22
N GLU A 32 59.21 -28.96 14.84
CA GLU A 32 58.82 -27.56 14.60
C GLU A 32 57.80 -27.43 13.45
N TYR A 33 58.01 -28.15 12.35
CA TYR A 33 57.06 -28.18 11.23
C TYR A 33 55.67 -28.64 11.67
N ASP A 34 55.59 -29.73 12.45
CA ASP A 34 54.31 -30.28 12.89
C ASP A 34 53.60 -29.34 13.88
N LEU A 35 54.34 -28.67 14.76
CA LEU A 35 53.80 -27.64 15.65
C LEU A 35 53.26 -26.43 14.89
N GLU A 36 54.02 -25.88 13.95
CA GLU A 36 53.61 -24.70 13.18
C GLU A 36 52.42 -25.01 12.27
N LYS A 37 52.44 -26.17 11.61
CA LYS A 37 51.31 -26.67 10.81
C LYS A 37 50.06 -26.84 11.65
N MET A 38 50.17 -27.45 12.83
CA MET A 38 49.03 -27.62 13.74
C MET A 38 48.48 -26.26 14.16
N GLY A 39 49.33 -25.31 14.53
CA GLY A 39 48.94 -23.95 14.89
C GLY A 39 48.21 -23.21 13.77
N LEU A 40 48.71 -23.28 12.54
CA LEU A 40 48.06 -22.68 11.36
C LEU A 40 46.69 -23.29 11.08
N VAL A 41 46.59 -24.62 11.14
CA VAL A 41 45.34 -25.34 10.91
C VAL A 41 44.30 -25.01 11.99
N GLU A 42 44.71 -24.96 13.25
CA GLU A 42 43.82 -24.61 14.35
C GLU A 42 43.34 -23.16 14.26
N ALA A 43 44.22 -22.22 13.94
CA ALA A 43 43.87 -20.82 13.73
C ALA A 43 42.82 -20.66 12.62
N GLU A 44 43.01 -21.31 11.47
CA GLU A 44 42.01 -21.27 10.38
C GLU A 44 40.72 -22.03 10.71
N LYS A 45 40.79 -23.15 11.44
CA LYS A 45 39.59 -23.85 11.94
C LYS A 45 38.74 -22.96 12.84
N VAL A 46 39.37 -22.14 13.69
CA VAL A 46 38.64 -21.19 14.55
C VAL A 46 37.96 -20.10 13.71
N LYS A 47 38.66 -19.52 12.74
CA LYS A 47 38.06 -18.53 11.82
C LYS A 47 36.92 -19.12 10.99
N ALA A 48 37.09 -20.33 10.46
CA ALA A 48 36.07 -21.04 9.69
C ALA A 48 34.83 -21.33 10.55
N ARG A 49 35.00 -21.76 11.80
CA ARG A 49 33.89 -21.96 12.74
C ARG A 49 33.14 -20.65 13.04
N ALA A 50 33.86 -19.57 13.33
CA ALA A 50 33.26 -18.28 13.63
C ALA A 50 32.44 -17.72 12.43
N THR A 51 32.92 -17.89 11.20
CA THR A 51 32.17 -17.49 10.00
C THR A 51 30.99 -18.42 9.72
N GLY A 52 31.13 -19.72 9.96
CA GLY A 52 30.04 -20.70 9.88
C GLY A 52 28.88 -20.37 10.83
N GLU A 53 29.19 -20.09 12.10
CA GLU A 53 28.19 -19.71 13.10
C GLU A 53 27.45 -18.42 12.73
N LYS A 54 28.16 -17.40 12.21
CA LYS A 54 27.55 -16.17 11.72
C LYS A 54 26.56 -16.44 10.58
N LYS A 55 26.95 -17.30 9.62
CA LYS A 55 26.07 -17.68 8.50
C LYS A 55 24.83 -18.44 8.98
N ILE A 56 24.99 -19.37 9.92
CA ILE A 56 23.85 -20.11 10.51
C ILE A 56 22.88 -19.14 11.19
N LYS A 57 23.40 -18.24 12.03
CA LYS A 57 22.58 -17.21 12.69
C LYS A 57 21.85 -16.32 11.69
N GLN A 58 22.51 -15.91 10.61
CA GLN A 58 21.90 -15.12 9.55
C GLN A 58 20.75 -15.87 8.88
N VAL A 59 20.96 -17.14 8.49
CA VAL A 59 19.93 -17.98 7.87
C VAL A 59 18.73 -18.16 8.80
N ASP A 60 18.95 -18.34 10.11
CA ASP A 60 17.88 -18.43 11.08
C ASP A 60 17.06 -17.14 11.19
N VAL A 61 17.73 -15.98 11.17
CA VAL A 61 17.06 -14.68 11.14
C VAL A 61 16.25 -14.53 9.86
N ASP A 62 16.84 -14.81 8.70
CA ASP A 62 16.16 -14.71 7.40
C ASP A 62 14.96 -15.63 7.33
N ARG A 63 15.06 -16.85 7.88
CA ARG A 63 13.95 -17.79 7.98
C ARG A 63 12.82 -17.27 8.86
N ARG A 64 13.15 -16.63 9.99
CA ARG A 64 12.13 -16.00 10.88
C ARG A 64 11.44 -14.83 10.18
N VAL A 65 12.19 -13.99 9.47
CA VAL A 65 11.65 -12.88 8.69
C VAL A 65 10.74 -13.38 7.58
N ALA A 66 11.17 -14.39 6.82
CA ALA A 66 10.36 -15.01 5.77
C ALA A 66 9.06 -15.60 6.32
N ARG A 67 9.13 -16.31 7.45
CA ARG A 67 7.95 -16.88 8.12
C ARG A 67 6.99 -15.80 8.61
N ALA A 68 7.48 -14.66 9.10
CA ALA A 68 6.65 -13.53 9.52
C ALA A 68 6.05 -12.76 8.33
N ASN A 69 6.78 -12.64 7.22
CA ASN A 69 6.32 -11.96 6.03
C ASN A 69 5.27 -12.74 5.26
N PHE A 70 5.30 -14.07 5.28
CA PHE A 70 4.32 -14.90 4.58
C PHE A 70 2.85 -14.56 4.93
N PRO A 71 2.40 -14.61 6.21
CA PRO A 71 1.03 -14.28 6.56
C PRO A 71 0.70 -12.80 6.31
N LYS A 72 1.68 -11.90 6.45
CA LYS A 72 1.50 -10.47 6.12
C LYS A 72 1.14 -10.29 4.64
N ILE A 73 1.87 -10.94 3.74
CA ILE A 73 1.61 -10.90 2.29
C ILE A 73 0.23 -11.47 1.98
N GLN A 74 -0.14 -12.61 2.59
CA GLN A 74 -1.46 -13.19 2.40
C GLN A 74 -2.58 -12.26 2.90
N ARG A 75 -2.40 -11.63 4.07
CA ARG A 75 -3.36 -10.65 4.60
C ARG A 75 -3.51 -9.45 3.68
N LEU A 76 -2.41 -8.90 3.16
CA LEU A 76 -2.45 -7.80 2.20
C LEU A 76 -3.21 -8.18 0.92
N ARG A 77 -2.98 -9.40 0.42
CA ARG A 77 -3.70 -9.93 -0.75
C ARG A 77 -5.20 -10.03 -0.49
N ILE A 78 -5.61 -10.52 0.68
CA ILE A 78 -7.03 -10.57 1.06
C ILE A 78 -7.62 -9.16 1.12
N MET A 79 -6.93 -8.20 1.73
CA MET A 79 -7.40 -6.81 1.82
C MET A 79 -7.53 -6.15 0.44
N GLU A 80 -6.61 -6.46 -0.48
CA GLU A 80 -6.67 -5.98 -1.87
C GLU A 80 -7.90 -6.54 -2.60
N GLU A 81 -8.14 -7.85 -2.52
CA GLU A 81 -9.31 -8.47 -3.14
C GLU A 81 -10.63 -7.98 -2.53
N GLN A 82 -10.69 -7.79 -1.20
CA GLN A 82 -11.84 -7.16 -0.54
C GLN A 82 -12.09 -5.74 -1.06
N SER A 83 -11.03 -4.95 -1.27
CA SER A 83 -11.16 -3.61 -1.87
C SER A 83 -11.71 -3.68 -3.28
N LYS A 84 -11.22 -4.60 -4.11
CA LYS A 84 -11.73 -4.81 -5.50
C LYS A 84 -13.21 -5.14 -5.51
N ILE A 85 -13.69 -5.97 -4.59
CA ILE A 85 -15.12 -6.29 -4.47
C ILE A 85 -15.94 -5.05 -4.12
N VAL A 86 -15.47 -4.22 -3.18
CA VAL A 86 -16.14 -2.96 -2.83
C VAL A 86 -16.14 -1.97 -4.00
N ASP A 87 -15.08 -1.91 -4.79
CA ASP A 87 -15.02 -1.05 -5.97
C ASP A 87 -15.95 -1.53 -7.10
N GLN A 88 -16.09 -2.86 -7.28
CA GLN A 88 -17.11 -3.42 -8.16
C GLN A 88 -18.54 -3.09 -7.69
N LEU A 89 -18.79 -3.14 -6.38
CA LEU A 89 -20.07 -2.72 -5.81
C LEU A 89 -20.37 -1.25 -6.12
N LYS A 90 -19.37 -0.36 -5.96
CA LYS A 90 -19.50 1.06 -6.33
C LYS A 90 -19.90 1.22 -7.79
N GLU A 91 -19.23 0.52 -8.69
CA GLU A 91 -19.52 0.60 -10.13
C GLU A 91 -20.94 0.06 -10.45
N ASN A 92 -21.38 -0.99 -9.77
CA ASN A 92 -22.74 -1.52 -9.92
C ASN A 92 -23.81 -0.54 -9.40
N VAL A 93 -23.57 0.13 -8.27
CA VAL A 93 -24.45 1.17 -7.74
C VAL A 93 -24.52 2.35 -8.72
N LYS A 94 -23.37 2.80 -9.25
CA LYS A 94 -23.31 3.85 -10.27
C LYS A 94 -24.16 3.48 -11.49
N LYS A 95 -24.04 2.26 -12.02
CA LYS A 95 -24.86 1.80 -13.16
C LYS A 95 -26.36 1.84 -12.84
N LYS A 96 -26.77 1.39 -11.65
CA LYS A 96 -28.17 1.47 -11.20
C LYS A 96 -28.67 2.91 -11.05
N LEU A 97 -27.83 3.80 -10.52
CA LEU A 97 -28.16 5.23 -10.43
C LEU A 97 -28.35 5.84 -11.82
N LEU A 98 -27.46 5.56 -12.77
CA LEU A 98 -27.60 6.03 -14.15
C LEU A 98 -28.87 5.50 -14.82
N THR A 99 -29.30 4.26 -14.52
CA THR A 99 -30.60 3.78 -15.01
C THR A 99 -31.78 4.56 -14.41
N SER A 100 -31.70 4.97 -13.14
CA SER A 100 -32.75 5.78 -12.51
C SER A 100 -32.82 7.22 -13.04
N VAL A 101 -31.68 7.77 -13.49
CA VAL A 101 -31.62 9.11 -14.11
C VAL A 101 -32.30 9.13 -15.48
N ARG A 102 -32.32 7.99 -16.20
CA ARG A 102 -33.03 7.87 -17.49
C ARG A 102 -34.55 8.03 -17.36
N ASP A 103 -35.11 7.74 -16.18
CA ASP A 103 -36.54 7.92 -15.91
C ASP A 103 -36.86 9.40 -15.66
N THR A 104 -37.15 10.15 -16.73
CA THR A 104 -37.30 11.62 -16.71
C THR A 104 -38.28 12.12 -15.64
N ARG A 105 -39.42 11.45 -15.41
CA ARG A 105 -40.42 11.87 -14.41
C ARG A 105 -39.93 11.76 -12.97
N ARG A 106 -39.33 10.61 -12.62
CA ARG A 106 -38.80 10.38 -11.26
C ARG A 106 -37.58 11.27 -11.01
N TYR A 107 -36.75 11.41 -12.04
CA TYR A 107 -35.57 12.25 -11.97
C TYR A 107 -35.90 13.74 -11.84
N SER A 108 -36.91 14.26 -12.55
CA SER A 108 -37.33 15.65 -12.39
C SER A 108 -37.82 15.96 -10.98
N GLU A 109 -38.62 15.08 -10.37
CA GLU A 109 -39.07 15.25 -8.99
C GLU A 109 -37.92 15.22 -7.98
N LEU A 110 -36.94 14.32 -8.20
CA LEU A 110 -35.72 14.25 -7.39
C LEU A 110 -34.90 15.55 -7.53
N LEU A 111 -34.75 16.04 -8.76
CA LEU A 111 -33.94 17.23 -9.06
C LEU A 111 -34.50 18.47 -8.37
N VAL A 112 -35.83 18.65 -8.36
CA VAL A 112 -36.50 19.73 -7.62
C VAL A 112 -36.17 19.67 -6.13
N LYS A 113 -36.29 18.48 -5.51
CA LYS A 113 -35.98 18.29 -4.08
C LYS A 113 -34.52 18.59 -3.76
N LEU A 114 -33.59 18.14 -4.62
CA LEU A 114 -32.17 18.42 -4.48
C LEU A 114 -31.86 19.92 -4.54
N ILE A 115 -32.50 20.64 -5.47
CA ILE A 115 -32.31 22.09 -5.59
C ILE A 115 -32.87 22.81 -4.37
N HIS A 116 -34.05 22.42 -3.87
CA HIS A 116 -34.62 22.97 -2.65
C HIS A 116 -33.68 22.81 -1.45
N GLU A 117 -33.16 21.60 -1.21
CA GLU A 117 -32.21 21.33 -0.13
C GLU A 117 -30.91 22.14 -0.28
N ALA A 118 -30.40 22.25 -1.51
CA ALA A 118 -29.20 23.04 -1.80
C ALA A 118 -29.39 24.54 -1.54
N LEU A 119 -30.52 25.11 -1.98
CA LEU A 119 -30.84 26.52 -1.76
C LEU A 119 -31.03 26.85 -0.28
N LEU A 120 -31.68 25.95 0.48
CA LEU A 120 -31.84 26.08 1.93
C LEU A 120 -30.50 26.07 2.69
N ALA A 121 -29.47 25.43 2.14
CA ALA A 121 -28.13 25.39 2.72
C ALA A 121 -27.32 26.65 2.40
N VAL A 122 -27.42 27.20 1.18
CA VAL A 122 -26.65 28.38 0.75
C VAL A 122 -27.20 29.68 1.35
N ARG A 123 -28.53 29.83 1.44
CA ARG A 123 -29.23 31.02 2.02
C ARG A 123 -28.74 32.39 1.52
N ALA A 124 -28.25 32.45 0.29
CA ALA A 124 -27.74 33.64 -0.37
C ALA A 124 -28.09 33.58 -1.86
N LYS A 125 -27.76 34.64 -2.62
CA LYS A 125 -27.88 34.62 -4.09
C LYS A 125 -27.08 33.44 -4.65
N ALA A 126 -27.77 32.63 -5.44
CA ALA A 126 -27.31 31.29 -5.76
C ALA A 126 -27.13 31.12 -7.27
N VAL A 127 -26.00 30.54 -7.64
CA VAL A 127 -25.65 30.13 -9.00
C VAL A 127 -25.73 28.61 -9.07
N ILE A 128 -26.63 28.10 -9.90
CA ILE A 128 -26.87 26.68 -10.09
C ILE A 128 -26.01 26.18 -11.26
N HIS A 129 -25.18 25.18 -11.00
CA HIS A 129 -24.43 24.42 -11.99
C HIS A 129 -25.06 23.03 -12.18
N VAL A 130 -25.26 22.65 -13.45
CA VAL A 130 -26.04 21.48 -13.85
C VAL A 130 -25.32 20.74 -14.99
N CYS A 131 -25.68 19.48 -15.25
CA CYS A 131 -25.24 18.76 -16.44
C CYS A 131 -25.90 19.34 -17.71
N LYS A 132 -25.25 19.17 -18.87
CA LYS A 132 -25.73 19.72 -20.15
C LYS A 132 -27.12 19.23 -20.53
N ASP A 133 -27.42 17.96 -20.25
CA ASP A 133 -28.71 17.34 -20.61
C ASP A 133 -29.87 17.88 -19.75
N ASP A 134 -29.56 18.32 -18.53
CA ASP A 134 -30.54 18.76 -17.52
C ASP A 134 -30.79 20.29 -17.57
N GLU A 135 -30.02 21.02 -18.37
CA GLU A 135 -30.13 22.48 -18.51
C GLU A 135 -31.56 22.92 -18.88
N SER A 136 -32.17 22.23 -19.84
CA SER A 136 -33.52 22.54 -20.32
C SER A 136 -34.58 22.36 -19.24
N LEU A 137 -34.45 21.30 -18.43
CA LEU A 137 -35.35 21.00 -17.32
C LEU A 137 -35.23 22.06 -16.23
N VAL A 138 -33.99 22.40 -15.83
CA VAL A 138 -33.76 23.38 -14.76
C VAL A 138 -34.18 24.77 -15.17
N LYS A 139 -33.94 25.21 -16.42
CA LYS A 139 -34.40 26.51 -16.94
C LYS A 139 -35.90 26.72 -16.76
N ASN A 140 -36.71 25.69 -17.05
CA ASN A 140 -38.15 25.76 -16.88
C ASN A 140 -38.58 25.80 -15.42
N MET A 141 -37.76 25.26 -14.50
CA MET A 141 -38.07 25.20 -13.06
C MET A 141 -37.59 26.43 -12.28
N VAL A 142 -36.70 27.27 -12.83
CA VAL A 142 -36.17 28.45 -12.11
C VAL A 142 -37.28 29.40 -11.63
N SER A 143 -38.33 29.63 -12.44
CA SER A 143 -39.44 30.51 -12.05
C SER A 143 -40.22 29.98 -10.85
N ASP A 144 -40.40 28.66 -10.77
CA ASP A 144 -41.14 28.01 -9.69
C ASP A 144 -40.29 27.90 -8.42
N LEU A 145 -38.98 27.68 -8.58
CA LEU A 145 -38.00 27.67 -7.49
C LEU A 145 -37.91 29.03 -6.78
N ASN A 146 -37.93 30.14 -7.54
CA ASN A 146 -37.94 31.49 -6.96
C ASN A 146 -39.17 31.74 -6.09
N LYS A 147 -40.36 31.37 -6.59
CA LYS A 147 -41.62 31.48 -5.82
C LYS A 147 -41.58 30.63 -4.54
N TRP A 148 -41.16 29.37 -4.67
CA TRP A 148 -41.07 28.46 -3.53
C TRP A 148 -40.08 28.95 -2.47
N TYR A 149 -38.95 29.53 -2.88
CA TYR A 149 -37.95 30.08 -1.98
C TYR A 149 -38.47 31.33 -1.25
N GLU A 150 -39.15 32.24 -1.96
CA GLU A 150 -39.80 33.41 -1.39
C GLU A 150 -40.88 33.02 -0.37
N ASP A 151 -41.72 32.03 -0.69
CA ASP A 151 -42.76 31.50 0.21
C ASP A 151 -42.17 30.89 1.50
N LYS A 152 -40.96 30.32 1.42
CA LYS A 152 -40.32 29.62 2.55
C LYS A 152 -39.47 30.50 3.45
N LEU A 153 -38.69 31.43 2.89
CA LEU A 153 -37.77 32.28 3.65
C LEU A 153 -38.20 33.75 3.74
N GLY A 154 -39.19 34.18 2.97
CA GLY A 154 -39.66 35.57 2.95
C GLY A 154 -38.65 36.57 2.39
N THR A 155 -37.53 36.09 1.81
CA THR A 155 -36.49 36.93 1.19
C THR A 155 -36.35 36.59 -0.30
N PRO A 156 -36.45 37.60 -1.19
CA PRO A 156 -36.24 37.39 -2.61
C PRO A 156 -34.76 37.06 -2.87
N THR A 157 -34.51 35.92 -3.50
CA THR A 157 -33.16 35.47 -3.83
C THR A 157 -33.00 35.37 -5.34
N SER A 158 -31.94 35.96 -5.87
CA SER A 158 -31.60 35.83 -7.30
C SER A 158 -30.98 34.45 -7.52
N ILE A 159 -31.75 33.56 -8.15
CA ILE A 159 -31.28 32.25 -8.61
C ILE A 159 -30.91 32.37 -10.09
N THR A 160 -29.64 32.16 -10.41
CA THR A 160 -29.15 32.17 -11.79
C THR A 160 -28.62 30.80 -12.19
N LEU A 161 -28.76 30.45 -13.47
CA LEU A 161 -28.16 29.26 -14.03
C LEU A 161 -26.79 29.61 -14.60
N SER A 162 -25.75 28.88 -14.19
CA SER A 162 -24.41 29.03 -14.77
C SER A 162 -24.35 28.49 -16.19
N LYS A 163 -23.42 29.04 -16.98
CA LYS A 163 -23.03 28.51 -18.30
C LYS A 163 -21.94 27.42 -18.18
N ASP A 164 -21.37 27.24 -16.99
CA ASP A 164 -20.36 26.24 -16.71
C ASP A 164 -21.03 24.94 -16.23
N TYR A 165 -20.94 23.90 -17.06
CA TYR A 165 -21.53 22.59 -16.78
C TYR A 165 -20.70 21.75 -15.81
N LEU A 166 -21.37 20.80 -15.17
CA LEU A 166 -20.71 19.74 -14.38
C LEU A 166 -19.79 18.89 -15.27
N SER A 167 -18.57 18.60 -14.77
CA SER A 167 -17.53 17.89 -15.51
C SER A 167 -17.47 16.40 -15.15
N GLY A 168 -17.17 15.56 -16.15
CA GLY A 168 -16.61 14.19 -16.04
C GLY A 168 -17.19 13.28 -14.95
N GLU A 169 -16.56 13.28 -13.78
CA GLU A 169 -16.90 12.39 -12.66
C GLU A 169 -18.19 12.75 -11.92
N GLU A 170 -18.64 14.00 -12.02
CA GLU A 170 -19.84 14.50 -11.35
C GLU A 170 -21.05 14.63 -12.28
N ALA A 171 -20.86 14.37 -13.58
CA ALA A 171 -21.86 14.54 -14.63
C ALA A 171 -22.94 13.43 -14.65
N TRP A 172 -23.12 12.67 -13.57
CA TRP A 172 -24.17 11.63 -13.48
C TRP A 172 -25.56 12.23 -13.28
N GLY A 173 -25.63 13.52 -12.94
CA GLY A 173 -26.85 14.25 -12.61
C GLY A 173 -26.81 14.88 -11.22
N GLY A 174 -27.87 15.61 -10.90
CA GLY A 174 -27.97 16.44 -9.70
C GLY A 174 -27.45 17.86 -9.93
N VAL A 175 -27.18 18.56 -8.83
CA VAL A 175 -26.93 20.01 -8.87
C VAL A 175 -25.78 20.40 -7.95
N LEU A 176 -24.95 21.32 -8.43
CA LEU A 176 -23.96 22.02 -7.63
C LEU A 176 -24.38 23.48 -7.50
N VAL A 177 -24.72 23.92 -6.30
CA VAL A 177 -25.11 25.31 -6.04
C VAL A 177 -23.96 26.05 -5.40
N LYS A 178 -23.62 27.23 -5.95
CA LYS A 178 -22.62 28.13 -5.40
C LYS A 178 -23.25 29.45 -5.00
N SER A 179 -22.73 30.12 -4.00
CA SER A 179 -23.02 31.54 -3.78
C SER A 179 -22.50 32.37 -4.96
N GLU A 180 -23.11 33.54 -5.23
CA GLU A 180 -22.61 34.51 -6.22
C GLU A 180 -21.13 34.87 -5.98
N ASP A 181 -20.72 34.97 -4.71
CA ASP A 181 -19.33 35.24 -4.31
C ASP A 181 -18.40 34.01 -4.43
N GLY A 182 -18.95 32.82 -4.70
CA GLY A 182 -18.19 31.56 -4.80
C GLY A 182 -17.70 30.96 -3.48
N HIS A 183 -17.89 31.65 -2.34
CA HIS A 183 -17.41 31.19 -1.03
C HIS A 183 -18.16 29.97 -0.48
N ILE A 184 -19.47 29.87 -0.71
CA ILE A 184 -20.29 28.75 -0.26
C ILE A 184 -20.56 27.85 -1.46
N VAL A 185 -20.16 26.59 -1.35
CA VAL A 185 -20.36 25.57 -2.40
C VAL A 185 -21.10 24.39 -1.79
N CYS A 186 -22.31 24.13 -2.28
CA CYS A 186 -23.13 23.01 -1.87
C CYS A 186 -23.23 22.00 -3.02
N ASN A 187 -22.48 20.89 -2.89
CA ASN A 187 -22.44 19.82 -3.88
C ASN A 187 -23.51 18.76 -3.60
N TRP A 188 -24.65 18.89 -4.29
CA TRP A 188 -25.78 17.97 -4.25
C TRP A 188 -25.86 17.08 -5.51
N THR A 189 -24.72 16.81 -6.14
CA THR A 189 -24.61 15.85 -7.24
C THR A 189 -24.87 14.42 -6.76
N LEU A 190 -25.37 13.57 -7.66
CA LEU A 190 -25.62 12.16 -7.32
C LEU A 190 -24.33 11.40 -6.98
N SER A 191 -23.19 11.78 -7.59
CA SER A 191 -21.88 11.19 -7.29
C SER A 191 -21.45 11.50 -5.85
N SER A 192 -21.56 12.76 -5.42
CA SER A 192 -21.25 13.21 -4.05
C SER A 192 -22.13 12.49 -3.02
N ARG A 193 -23.44 12.43 -3.26
CA ARG A 193 -24.39 11.72 -2.38
C ARG A 193 -24.10 10.23 -2.28
N MET A 194 -23.82 9.58 -3.41
CA MET A 194 -23.45 8.17 -3.42
C MET A 194 -22.18 7.95 -2.59
N ARG A 195 -21.16 8.79 -2.76
CA ARG A 195 -19.90 8.69 -2.02
C ARG A 195 -20.12 8.82 -0.52
N ASN A 196 -20.90 9.81 -0.08
CA ASN A 196 -21.18 10.04 1.33
C ASN A 196 -21.99 8.88 1.93
N CYS A 197 -23.09 8.49 1.30
CA CYS A 197 -23.92 7.37 1.75
C CYS A 197 -23.13 6.07 1.83
N LEU A 198 -22.30 5.79 0.83
CA LEU A 198 -21.45 4.62 0.85
C LEU A 198 -20.45 4.68 2.01
N ASN A 199 -19.77 5.80 2.22
CA ASN A 199 -18.80 5.95 3.30
C ASN A 199 -19.43 5.74 4.68
N ASP A 200 -20.64 6.28 4.89
CA ASP A 200 -21.38 6.10 6.14
C ASP A 200 -21.81 4.64 6.34
N GLN A 201 -22.19 3.95 5.24
CA GLN A 201 -22.63 2.56 5.28
C GLN A 201 -21.52 1.53 5.06
N LEU A 202 -20.26 1.96 4.85
CA LEU A 202 -19.12 1.06 4.64
C LEU A 202 -18.98 0.02 5.77
N PRO A 203 -19.15 0.36 7.06
CA PRO A 203 -19.10 -0.63 8.14
C PRO A 203 -20.18 -1.71 7.98
N THR A 204 -21.42 -1.30 7.72
CA THR A 204 -22.56 -2.19 7.49
C THR A 204 -22.34 -3.09 6.27
N ILE A 205 -21.88 -2.51 5.16
CA ILE A 205 -21.58 -3.23 3.92
C ILE A 205 -20.48 -4.27 4.16
N ARG A 206 -19.42 -3.91 4.90
CA ARG A 206 -18.34 -4.85 5.23
C ARG A 206 -18.81 -6.00 6.10
N TYR A 207 -19.69 -5.72 7.06
CA TYR A 207 -20.31 -6.75 7.89
C TYR A 207 -21.07 -7.76 7.03
N TYR A 208 -22.01 -7.32 6.20
CA TYR A 208 -22.79 -8.23 5.37
C TYR A 208 -22.00 -8.94 4.25
N LEU A 209 -20.91 -8.35 3.75
CA LEU A 209 -20.13 -8.95 2.66
C LEU A 209 -19.04 -9.91 3.13
N PHE A 210 -18.45 -9.67 4.30
CA PHE A 210 -17.22 -10.36 4.71
C PHE A 210 -17.31 -11.03 6.07
N ASP A 211 -18.36 -10.80 6.84
CA ASP A 211 -18.57 -11.49 8.11
C ASP A 211 -19.20 -12.87 7.86
N PRO A 212 -18.56 -13.98 8.27
CA PRO A 212 -19.11 -15.33 8.13
C PRO A 212 -20.44 -15.53 8.86
N ASP A 213 -20.69 -14.76 9.92
CA ASP A 213 -21.87 -14.89 10.78
C ASP A 213 -23.03 -13.97 10.33
N ALA A 214 -22.84 -13.16 9.29
CA ALA A 214 -23.89 -12.30 8.77
C ALA A 214 -24.95 -13.13 8.00
N SER A 215 -26.16 -13.21 8.54
CA SER A 215 -27.33 -13.74 7.84
C SER A 215 -28.09 -12.62 7.12
N PHE A 216 -28.47 -12.84 5.85
CA PHE A 216 -29.37 -11.99 5.07
C PHE A 216 -30.83 -12.13 5.49
#